data_AF-A0A7R9H9P0-F1
#
_entry.id   AF-A0A7R9H9P0-F1
#
_cell.length_a   1.000
_cell.length_b   1.000
_cell.length_c   1.000
_cell.angle_alpha   90.00
_cell.angle_beta   90.00
_cell.angle_gamma   90.00
#
_symmetry.space_group_name_H-M   'P 1'
#
loop_
_entity.id
_entity.type
_entity.pdbx_description
1 polymer ?
#
loop_
_entity_poly.entity_id
_entity_poly.type
_entity_poly.pdbx_seq_one_letter_code
_entity_poly.pdbx_strand_id
1 'polypeptide(L)'
;MAEVALQLYVVVEQVVVSRLRSCTKLSVLGFDCEWVTERGFRRPVALLQLASEDGLCALYRLCKLHYIPTQLKELLEDPSILKVGVAPSDDAKYLLADYGVKVRGCLDLRHLAKLHGNSSGGLGSLAQTTLGLKLDKNWRVRCSDWEAQELDAQQLDYAAKDALVGIVIFAWLTGLTKHWPWSRVSAWDKVYAQCKNLVDVRFKQKGTGGGDIKTKNDIQRSSIRKQSSRSYATRKKPLYHNCFMEAPDGDLLCSSDLKKAEWYISKGLAEKVLDDPFTIRLNFEPSGRAVGDVGKYYKQVKNNCCVVCGSEHSFHRKFVIPSEYRKLFPSVMKDHQSHDVLLMCTACHVRSNMEDMALREELARKCNAPIQEKKNTFFQSQVVFRAPCSQRCSCSRFLYPRNFMDIPVSK
;
A
#
# COMPACT_ATOMS: atom_id res chain seq x y z
N MET A 1 -28.03 6.13 32.68
CA MET A 1 -26.92 6.98 32.20
C MET A 1 -26.39 6.39 30.90
N ALA A 2 -26.97 6.78 29.76
CA ALA A 2 -26.32 6.85 28.44
C ALA A 2 -27.39 7.08 27.34
N GLU A 3 -28.18 8.15 27.44
CA GLU A 3 -28.50 8.87 26.20
C GLU A 3 -27.19 9.57 25.81
N VAL A 4 -26.29 8.83 25.17
CA VAL A 4 -25.20 9.45 24.43
C VAL A 4 -25.90 10.12 23.26
N ALA A 5 -26.00 11.44 23.29
CA ALA A 5 -26.47 12.23 22.16
C ALA A 5 -25.48 12.01 20.99
N LEU A 6 -25.64 10.89 20.28
CA LEU A 6 -24.95 10.54 19.03
C LEU A 6 -25.60 11.36 17.92
N GLN A 7 -25.45 12.68 17.96
CA GLN A 7 -26.20 13.54 17.06
C GLN A 7 -25.40 14.76 16.65
N LEU A 8 -24.25 14.52 16.00
CA LEU A 8 -23.58 15.47 15.10
C LEU A 8 -22.52 14.71 14.28
N TYR A 9 -22.95 14.12 13.16
CA TYR A 9 -22.01 13.76 12.09
C TYR A 9 -22.04 14.84 11.00
N VAL A 10 -20.88 15.10 10.41
CA VAL A 10 -20.72 16.06 9.32
C VAL A 10 -20.12 15.33 8.14
N VAL A 11 -20.83 15.32 7.01
CA VAL A 11 -20.27 14.88 5.73
C VAL A 11 -19.38 15.99 5.21
N VAL A 12 -18.12 15.67 4.93
CA VAL A 12 -17.11 16.69 4.65
C VAL A 12 -16.30 16.43 3.40
N GLU A 13 -16.01 17.52 2.72
CA GLU A 13 -15.04 17.56 1.63
C GLU A 13 -13.67 18.10 2.10
N GLN A 14 -13.59 19.17 2.91
CA GLN A 14 -12.28 19.68 3.44
C GLN A 14 -12.27 20.41 4.81
N VAL A 15 -13.39 20.97 5.29
CA VAL A 15 -13.39 22.01 6.36
C VAL A 15 -13.17 21.49 7.81
N VAL A 16 -13.20 20.18 8.05
CA VAL A 16 -13.27 19.61 9.42
C VAL A 16 -11.94 19.08 9.98
N VAL A 17 -10.85 19.01 9.20
CA VAL A 17 -9.56 18.52 9.71
C VAL A 17 -9.00 19.39 10.85
N SER A 18 -9.11 20.72 10.72
CA SER A 18 -8.73 21.66 11.77
C SER A 18 -9.55 21.46 13.04
N ARG A 19 -10.86 21.19 12.90
CA ARG A 19 -11.75 20.89 14.02
C ARG A 19 -11.39 19.58 14.70
N LEU A 20 -11.16 18.50 13.96
CA LEU A 20 -10.69 17.22 14.52
C LEU A 20 -9.38 17.40 15.30
N ARG A 21 -8.40 18.14 14.76
CA ARG A 21 -7.15 18.44 15.47
C ARG A 21 -7.34 19.32 16.70
N SER A 22 -8.29 20.25 16.68
CA SER A 22 -8.61 21.11 17.83
C SER A 22 -9.44 20.41 18.90
N CYS A 23 -10.17 19.36 18.53
CA CYS A 23 -11.03 18.56 19.40
C CYS A 23 -10.32 17.36 20.04
N THR A 24 -9.14 16.96 19.55
CA THR A 24 -8.29 15.94 20.19
C THR A 24 -7.57 16.53 21.40
N LYS A 25 -8.27 16.76 22.51
CA LYS A 25 -7.62 17.00 23.80
C LYS A 25 -7.00 15.71 24.31
N LEU A 26 -7.56 14.56 23.92
CA LEU A 26 -6.92 13.27 23.99
C LEU A 26 -6.50 12.90 22.56
N SER A 27 -5.28 12.45 22.38
CA SER A 27 -4.74 12.11 21.05
C SER A 27 -5.33 10.78 20.54
N VAL A 28 -6.64 10.74 20.28
CA VAL A 28 -7.41 9.56 19.86
C VAL A 28 -8.57 9.92 18.94
N LEU A 29 -8.80 9.07 17.93
CA LEU A 29 -9.92 9.12 17.02
C LEU A 29 -10.51 7.72 16.82
N GLY A 30 -11.83 7.60 16.81
CA GLY A 30 -12.52 6.45 16.24
C GLY A 30 -12.28 6.42 14.73
N PHE A 31 -12.02 5.24 14.18
CA PHE A 31 -11.56 5.07 12.80
C PHE A 31 -12.21 3.85 12.16
N ASP A 32 -12.78 4.04 10.97
CA ASP A 32 -13.37 2.99 10.15
C ASP A 32 -13.38 3.39 8.65
N CYS A 33 -13.66 2.45 7.75
CA CYS A 33 -13.70 2.67 6.29
C CYS A 33 -14.80 1.83 5.62
N GLU A 34 -15.36 2.36 4.53
CA GLU A 34 -16.34 1.63 3.70
C GLU A 34 -15.95 1.64 2.21
N TRP A 35 -16.35 0.58 1.49
CA TRP A 35 -16.03 0.38 0.07
C TRP A 35 -17.07 -0.46 -0.65
N VAL A 36 -17.12 -0.31 -1.97
CA VAL A 36 -17.93 -1.18 -2.83
C VAL A 36 -17.19 -2.48 -3.13
N THR A 37 -17.90 -3.61 -3.08
CA THR A 37 -17.39 -4.91 -3.54
C THR A 37 -18.14 -5.33 -4.79
N GLU A 38 -17.46 -5.45 -5.91
CA GLU A 38 -18.04 -5.83 -7.19
C GLU A 38 -17.45 -7.17 -7.65
N ARG A 39 -18.30 -8.17 -7.89
CA ARG A 39 -17.90 -9.52 -8.34
C ARG A 39 -16.80 -10.17 -7.48
N GLY A 40 -16.86 -9.94 -6.16
CA GLY A 40 -15.90 -10.47 -5.19
C GLY A 40 -14.58 -9.68 -5.10
N PHE A 41 -14.43 -8.60 -5.88
CA PHE A 41 -13.27 -7.72 -5.82
C PHE A 41 -13.63 -6.42 -5.11
N ARG A 42 -12.77 -6.03 -4.17
CA ARG A 42 -12.87 -4.75 -3.46
C ARG A 42 -12.49 -3.61 -4.41
N ARG A 43 -13.34 -2.59 -4.51
CA ARG A 43 -12.98 -1.29 -5.09
C ARG A 43 -12.22 -0.44 -4.07
N PRO A 44 -11.56 0.66 -4.47
CA PRO A 44 -10.91 1.56 -3.53
C PRO A 44 -11.83 2.01 -2.38
N VAL A 45 -11.26 2.35 -1.22
CA VAL A 45 -12.05 2.85 -0.07
C VAL A 45 -12.87 4.06 -0.50
N ALA A 46 -14.19 3.97 -0.43
CA ALA A 46 -15.09 5.01 -0.90
C ALA A 46 -15.36 6.07 0.17
N LEU A 47 -15.37 5.66 1.44
CA LEU A 47 -15.67 6.51 2.60
C LEU A 47 -14.69 6.20 3.74
N LEU A 48 -14.20 7.26 4.40
CA LEU A 48 -13.41 7.19 5.63
C LEU A 48 -14.16 7.91 6.75
N GLN A 49 -14.23 7.28 7.92
CA GLN A 49 -14.91 7.80 9.10
C GLN A 49 -13.90 8.12 10.20
N LEU A 50 -13.95 9.34 10.74
CA LEU A 50 -13.13 9.78 11.86
C LEU A 50 -14.00 10.41 12.94
N ALA A 51 -14.05 9.79 14.12
CA ALA A 51 -14.82 10.27 15.26
C ALA A 51 -13.93 10.82 16.37
N SER A 52 -14.20 12.03 16.86
CA SER A 52 -13.52 12.59 18.03
C SER A 52 -14.27 12.31 19.32
N GLU A 53 -13.57 12.50 20.43
CA GLU A 53 -14.08 12.27 21.79
C GLU A 53 -15.29 13.13 22.17
N ASP A 54 -15.47 14.29 21.55
CA ASP A 54 -16.59 15.19 21.81
C ASP A 54 -17.86 14.84 21.02
N GLY A 55 -17.84 13.72 20.28
CA GLY A 55 -19.00 13.19 19.56
C GLY A 55 -19.13 13.67 18.12
N LEU A 56 -18.20 14.51 17.62
CA LEU A 56 -18.14 14.84 16.20
C LEU A 56 -17.66 13.62 15.40
N CYS A 57 -18.40 13.26 14.36
CA CYS A 57 -17.95 12.29 13.36
C CYS A 57 -17.85 12.92 11.98
N ALA A 58 -16.65 12.87 11.40
CA ALA A 58 -16.36 13.33 10.06
C ALA A 58 -16.41 12.17 9.06
N LEU A 59 -17.24 12.33 8.02
CA LEU A 59 -17.39 11.36 6.94
C LEU A 59 -16.73 11.92 5.67
N TYR A 60 -15.55 11.39 5.31
CA TYR A 60 -14.78 11.81 4.13
C TYR A 60 -15.10 10.91 2.95
N ARG A 61 -15.79 11.46 1.93
CA ARG A 61 -16.11 10.75 0.70
C ARG A 61 -14.89 10.63 -0.23
N LEU A 62 -13.96 9.73 0.08
CA LEU A 62 -12.71 9.56 -0.66
C LEU A 62 -12.91 9.31 -2.15
N CYS A 63 -14.00 8.61 -2.53
CA CYS A 63 -14.37 8.39 -3.94
C CYS A 63 -14.74 9.67 -4.71
N LYS A 64 -15.04 10.79 -4.01
CA LYS A 64 -15.34 12.10 -4.60
C LYS A 64 -14.13 13.05 -4.57
N LEU A 65 -13.04 12.65 -3.91
CA LEU A 65 -11.84 13.46 -3.82
C LEU A 65 -10.86 13.12 -4.95
N HIS A 66 -10.31 14.14 -5.60
CA HIS A 66 -9.24 13.95 -6.60
C HIS A 66 -7.92 13.49 -5.95
N TYR A 67 -7.64 13.94 -4.73
CA TYR A 67 -6.48 13.55 -3.93
C TYR A 67 -6.81 13.66 -2.44
N ILE A 68 -6.07 12.93 -1.60
CA ILE A 68 -6.20 13.06 -0.15
C ILE A 68 -5.59 14.39 0.31
N PRO A 69 -6.36 15.28 0.97
CA PRO A 69 -5.82 16.54 1.49
C PRO A 69 -4.63 16.31 2.43
N THR A 70 -3.57 17.11 2.29
CA THR A 70 -2.33 16.97 3.08
C THR A 70 -2.60 16.94 4.57
N GLN A 71 -3.50 17.79 5.07
CA GLN A 71 -3.83 17.86 6.50
C GLN A 71 -4.47 16.56 7.01
N LEU A 72 -5.35 15.94 6.21
CA LEU A 72 -6.00 14.66 6.53
C LEU A 72 -4.97 13.52 6.52
N LYS A 73 -4.08 13.53 5.52
CA LYS A 73 -2.99 12.56 5.46
C LYS A 73 -2.08 12.66 6.67
N GLU A 74 -1.59 13.85 7.00
CA GLU A 74 -0.75 14.08 8.17
C GLU A 74 -1.45 13.61 9.46
N LEU A 75 -2.76 13.88 9.62
CA LEU A 75 -3.55 13.42 10.76
C LEU A 75 -3.56 11.87 10.86
N LEU A 76 -3.75 11.19 9.74
CA LEU A 76 -3.76 9.72 9.67
C LEU A 76 -2.37 9.12 9.89
N GLU A 77 -1.31 9.76 9.39
CA GLU A 77 0.08 9.28 9.50
C GLU A 77 0.77 9.64 10.82
N ASP A 78 0.17 10.51 11.64
CA ASP A 78 0.67 10.91 12.96
C ASP A 78 0.58 9.74 13.97
N PRO A 79 1.71 9.18 14.45
CA PRO A 79 1.70 8.08 15.40
C PRO A 79 1.31 8.50 16.83
N SER A 80 1.29 9.80 17.14
CA SER A 80 0.89 10.31 18.45
C SER A 80 -0.63 10.29 18.65
N ILE A 81 -1.39 10.17 17.56
CA ILE A 81 -2.86 10.11 17.57
C ILE A 81 -3.29 8.66 17.33
N LEU A 82 -3.94 8.05 18.33
CA LEU A 82 -4.48 6.71 18.22
C LEU A 82 -5.68 6.65 17.27
N LYS A 83 -5.74 5.62 16.42
CA LYS A 83 -6.87 5.29 15.55
C LYS A 83 -7.49 4.02 16.08
N VAL A 84 -8.61 4.14 16.79
CA VAL A 84 -9.23 3.05 17.54
C VAL A 84 -10.42 2.48 16.79
N GLY A 85 -10.57 1.15 16.84
CA GLY A 85 -11.65 0.43 16.17
C GLY A 85 -11.50 -1.07 16.31
N VAL A 86 -12.32 -1.84 15.58
CA VAL A 86 -12.16 -3.29 15.48
C VAL A 86 -11.50 -3.63 14.15
N ALA A 87 -10.30 -4.22 14.20
CA ALA A 87 -9.47 -4.46 13.03
C ALA A 87 -9.00 -3.20 12.25
N PRO A 88 -8.68 -2.05 12.89
CA PRO A 88 -8.34 -0.82 12.17
C PRO A 88 -7.08 -0.97 11.28
N SER A 89 -6.19 -1.91 11.62
CA SER A 89 -5.03 -2.21 10.79
C SER A 89 -5.37 -2.87 9.45
N ASP A 90 -6.56 -3.45 9.29
CA ASP A 90 -7.00 -4.00 8.01
C ASP A 90 -7.46 -2.86 7.08
N ASP A 91 -8.21 -1.88 7.58
CA ASP A 91 -8.62 -0.69 6.80
C ASP A 91 -7.42 0.21 6.48
N ALA A 92 -6.48 0.36 7.42
CA ALA A 92 -5.21 1.04 7.19
C ALA A 92 -4.41 0.46 6.01
N LYS A 93 -4.48 -0.87 5.78
CA LYS A 93 -3.83 -1.49 4.61
C LYS A 93 -4.52 -1.10 3.31
N TYR A 94 -5.85 -0.97 3.32
CA TYR A 94 -6.60 -0.54 2.16
C TYR A 94 -6.29 0.94 1.83
N LEU A 95 -6.26 1.82 2.83
CA LEU A 95 -5.87 3.22 2.61
C LEU A 95 -4.43 3.36 2.09
N LEU A 96 -3.50 2.53 2.56
CA LEU A 96 -2.14 2.49 2.02
C LEU A 96 -2.11 2.00 0.57
N ALA A 97 -2.87 0.96 0.24
CA ALA A 97 -2.92 0.38 -1.10
C ALA A 97 -3.59 1.30 -2.13
N ASP A 98 -4.67 1.97 -1.72
CA ASP A 98 -5.52 2.77 -2.59
C ASP A 98 -5.03 4.20 -2.75
N TYR A 99 -4.57 4.81 -1.65
CA TYR A 99 -4.27 6.24 -1.58
C TYR A 99 -2.85 6.56 -1.13
N GLY A 100 -2.03 5.54 -0.85
CA GLY A 100 -0.67 5.74 -0.36
C GLY A 100 -0.60 6.37 1.04
N VAL A 101 -1.68 6.30 1.82
CA VAL A 101 -1.75 6.87 3.17
C VAL A 101 -1.32 5.83 4.18
N LYS A 102 -0.18 6.06 4.86
CA LYS A 102 0.33 5.12 5.86
C LYS A 102 -0.23 5.44 7.24
N VAL A 103 -1.45 4.99 7.52
CA VAL A 103 -2.06 5.17 8.85
C VAL A 103 -1.15 4.59 9.94
N ARG A 104 -0.91 5.37 10.99
CA ARG A 104 -0.14 4.96 12.19
C ARG A 104 -0.96 5.18 13.44
N GLY A 105 -0.61 4.48 14.51
CA GLY A 105 -1.32 4.60 15.77
C GLY A 105 -2.57 3.72 15.84
N CYS A 106 -2.68 2.68 15.01
CA CYS A 106 -3.84 1.80 15.02
C CYS A 106 -3.91 0.99 16.31
N LEU A 107 -5.02 1.08 17.04
CA LEU A 107 -5.24 0.31 18.26
C LEU A 107 -6.53 -0.51 18.15
N ASP A 108 -6.36 -1.83 18.07
CA ASP A 108 -7.48 -2.77 17.99
C ASP A 108 -8.13 -2.97 19.37
N LEU A 109 -9.41 -2.59 19.49
CA LEU A 109 -10.17 -2.66 20.74
C LEU A 109 -10.28 -4.08 21.30
N ARG A 110 -10.13 -5.10 20.46
CA ARG A 110 -10.18 -6.50 20.91
C ARG A 110 -9.04 -6.85 21.86
N HIS A 111 -7.89 -6.18 21.76
CA HIS A 111 -6.80 -6.36 22.73
C HIS A 111 -7.24 -5.88 24.12
N LEU A 112 -7.81 -4.68 24.21
CA LEU A 112 -8.29 -4.09 25.45
C LEU A 112 -9.49 -4.87 26.01
N ALA A 113 -10.43 -5.28 25.16
CA ALA A 113 -11.57 -6.10 25.56
C ALA A 113 -11.12 -7.40 26.24
N LYS A 114 -10.10 -8.06 25.69
CA LYS A 114 -9.54 -9.28 26.28
C LYS A 114 -8.91 -9.05 27.65
N LEU A 115 -8.27 -7.90 27.88
CA LEU A 115 -7.74 -7.53 29.20
C LEU A 115 -8.84 -7.34 30.25
N HIS A 116 -10.04 -6.94 29.82
CA HIS A 116 -11.23 -6.80 30.67
C HIS A 116 -12.05 -8.09 30.80
N GLY A 117 -11.56 -9.23 30.28
CA GLY A 117 -12.30 -10.50 30.32
C GLY A 117 -13.49 -10.56 29.37
N ASN A 118 -13.64 -9.58 28.46
CA ASN A 118 -14.73 -9.55 27.48
C ASN A 118 -14.43 -10.45 26.27
N SER A 119 -15.50 -10.89 25.59
CA SER A 119 -15.38 -11.63 24.33
C SER A 119 -14.74 -10.76 23.24
N SER A 120 -13.79 -11.33 22.50
CA SER A 120 -13.07 -10.64 21.41
C SER A 120 -13.82 -10.77 20.08
N GLY A 121 -15.02 -10.20 20.03
CA GLY A 121 -15.91 -10.20 18.86
C GLY A 121 -15.73 -9.00 17.93
N GLY A 122 -16.62 -8.90 16.93
CA GLY A 122 -16.75 -7.72 16.08
C GLY A 122 -17.31 -6.51 16.85
N LEU A 123 -17.32 -5.31 16.23
CA LEU A 123 -17.72 -4.05 16.88
C LEU A 123 -19.07 -4.16 17.59
N GLY A 124 -20.12 -4.66 16.94
CA GLY A 124 -21.43 -4.80 17.59
C GLY A 124 -21.48 -5.81 18.75
N SER A 125 -20.56 -6.79 18.82
CA SER A 125 -20.45 -7.66 19.99
C SER A 125 -19.83 -6.89 21.17
N LEU A 126 -18.79 -6.09 20.90
CA LEU A 126 -18.17 -5.25 21.91
C LEU A 126 -19.12 -4.15 22.40
N ALA A 127 -19.88 -3.53 21.49
CA ALA A 127 -20.89 -2.54 21.84
C ALA A 127 -21.96 -3.13 22.78
N GLN A 128 -22.44 -4.34 22.50
CA GLN A 128 -23.42 -5.00 23.35
C GLN A 128 -22.86 -5.35 24.73
N THR A 129 -21.62 -5.87 24.81
CA THR A 129 -21.04 -6.34 26.07
C THR A 129 -20.53 -5.19 26.96
N THR A 130 -20.10 -4.07 26.37
CA THR A 130 -19.55 -2.94 27.12
C THR A 130 -20.58 -1.84 27.37
N LEU A 131 -21.40 -1.49 26.37
CA LEU A 131 -22.32 -0.36 26.42
C LEU A 131 -23.80 -0.79 26.52
N GLY A 132 -24.09 -2.09 26.39
CA GLY A 132 -25.48 -2.57 26.26
C GLY A 132 -26.14 -2.18 24.92
N LEU A 133 -25.38 -1.61 23.99
CA LEU A 133 -25.88 -1.06 22.73
C LEU A 133 -25.91 -2.13 21.64
N LYS A 134 -27.09 -2.35 21.04
CA LYS A 134 -27.25 -3.19 19.87
C LYS A 134 -27.06 -2.36 18.59
N LEU A 135 -25.96 -2.59 17.87
CA LEU A 135 -25.75 -1.97 16.56
C LEU A 135 -26.60 -2.65 15.49
N ASP A 136 -27.16 -1.85 14.59
CA ASP A 136 -27.80 -2.36 13.38
C ASP A 136 -26.73 -2.90 12.43
N LYS A 137 -26.72 -4.22 12.24
CA LYS A 137 -25.79 -4.92 11.35
C LYS A 137 -26.45 -5.27 10.02
N ASN A 138 -27.35 -4.41 9.54
CA ASN A 138 -28.05 -4.64 8.29
C ASN A 138 -27.03 -4.80 7.16
N TRP A 139 -26.91 -6.04 6.67
CA TRP A 139 -25.95 -6.38 5.62
C TRP A 139 -26.22 -5.60 4.33
N ARG A 140 -27.46 -5.15 4.11
CA ARG A 140 -27.84 -4.33 2.95
C ARG A 140 -27.14 -2.98 2.96
N VAL A 141 -26.92 -2.40 4.15
CA VAL A 141 -26.19 -1.12 4.31
C VAL A 141 -24.70 -1.36 4.23
N ARG A 142 -24.19 -2.37 4.95
CA ARG A 142 -22.76 -2.75 4.93
C ARG A 142 -22.24 -3.08 3.52
N CYS A 143 -23.08 -3.71 2.69
CA CYS A 143 -22.77 -4.05 1.31
C CYS A 143 -23.43 -3.09 0.29
N SER A 144 -23.86 -1.90 0.72
CA SER A 144 -24.50 -0.91 -0.15
C SER A 144 -23.52 -0.23 -1.11
N ASP A 145 -24.05 0.58 -2.02
CA ASP A 145 -23.23 1.41 -2.90
C ASP A 145 -22.67 2.63 -2.16
N TRP A 146 -21.49 2.48 -1.59
CA TRP A 146 -20.76 3.57 -0.91
C TRP A 146 -20.19 4.63 -1.87
N GLU A 147 -20.20 4.36 -3.18
CA GLU A 147 -19.79 5.30 -4.23
C GLU A 147 -20.97 6.09 -4.82
N ALA A 148 -22.20 5.82 -4.35
CA ALA A 148 -23.43 6.46 -4.81
C ALA A 148 -23.30 7.99 -4.89
N GLN A 149 -24.00 8.63 -5.82
CA GLN A 149 -23.86 10.09 -6.00
C GLN A 149 -24.14 10.84 -4.70
N GLU A 150 -25.16 10.42 -3.96
CA GLU A 150 -25.51 10.86 -2.61
C GLU A 150 -25.64 9.63 -1.71
N LEU A 151 -25.22 9.76 -0.45
CA LEU A 151 -25.45 8.72 0.55
C LEU A 151 -26.76 8.99 1.27
N ASP A 152 -27.59 7.97 1.44
CA ASP A 152 -28.85 8.12 2.16
C ASP A 152 -28.64 8.24 3.68
N ALA A 153 -29.70 8.63 4.40
CA ALA A 153 -29.64 8.82 5.85
C ALA A 153 -29.25 7.54 6.62
N GLN A 154 -29.57 6.36 6.08
CA GLN A 154 -29.23 5.09 6.71
C GLN A 154 -27.74 4.76 6.55
N GLN A 155 -27.17 5.02 5.36
CA GLN A 155 -25.73 4.90 5.10
C GLN A 155 -24.93 5.86 5.98
N LEU A 156 -25.37 7.11 6.08
CA LEU A 156 -24.70 8.12 6.91
C LEU A 156 -24.73 7.77 8.41
N ASP A 157 -25.89 7.37 8.92
CA ASP A 157 -26.06 6.96 10.32
C ASP A 157 -25.23 5.70 10.64
N TYR A 158 -25.27 4.70 9.75
CA TYR A 158 -24.47 3.48 9.88
C TYR A 158 -22.97 3.81 9.94
N ALA A 159 -22.45 4.56 8.97
CA ALA A 159 -21.03 4.87 8.87
C ALA A 159 -20.55 5.70 10.08
N ALA A 160 -21.34 6.69 10.52
CA ALA A 160 -21.00 7.49 11.69
C ALA A 160 -20.94 6.64 12.97
N LYS A 161 -21.90 5.72 13.16
CA LYS A 161 -21.95 4.84 14.33
C LYS A 161 -20.74 3.92 14.42
N ASP A 162 -20.23 3.38 13.31
CA ASP A 162 -19.10 2.45 13.35
C ASP A 162 -17.81 3.11 13.88
N ALA A 163 -17.57 4.39 13.60
CA ALA A 163 -16.47 5.14 14.20
C ALA A 163 -16.78 5.66 15.62
N LEU A 164 -17.97 6.25 15.85
CA LEU A 164 -18.36 6.83 17.15
C LEU A 164 -18.40 5.78 18.26
N VAL A 165 -18.98 4.60 17.98
CA VAL A 165 -19.07 3.52 18.96
C VAL A 165 -17.69 2.98 19.28
N GLY A 166 -16.77 2.92 18.30
CA GLY A 166 -15.38 2.54 18.52
C GLY A 166 -14.68 3.39 19.58
N ILE A 167 -14.77 4.72 19.48
CA ILE A 167 -14.14 5.63 20.47
C ILE A 167 -14.84 5.60 21.84
N VAL A 168 -16.17 5.39 21.89
CA VAL A 168 -16.88 5.23 23.17
C VAL A 168 -16.49 3.93 23.88
N ILE A 169 -16.35 2.82 23.13
CA ILE A 169 -15.87 1.54 23.68
C ILE A 169 -14.42 1.69 24.18
N PHE A 170 -13.55 2.38 23.43
CA PHE A 170 -12.19 2.68 23.87
C PHE A 170 -12.19 3.38 25.24
N ALA A 171 -13.03 4.40 25.40
CA ALA A 171 -13.13 5.15 26.64
C ALA A 171 -13.62 4.28 27.80
N TRP A 172 -14.58 3.38 27.54
CA TRP A 172 -15.08 2.46 28.54
C TRP A 172 -13.98 1.50 29.00
N LEU A 173 -13.26 0.89 28.05
CA LEU A 173 -12.18 -0.06 28.31
C LEU A 173 -10.94 0.57 28.96
N THR A 174 -10.77 1.88 28.83
CA THR A 174 -9.64 2.61 29.45
C THR A 174 -10.05 3.34 30.72
N GLY A 175 -11.32 3.26 31.13
CA GLY A 175 -11.84 3.92 32.32
C GLY A 175 -12.01 5.44 32.18
N LEU A 176 -11.90 5.98 30.97
CA LEU A 176 -12.14 7.41 30.67
C LEU A 176 -13.62 7.81 30.84
N THR A 177 -14.55 6.85 30.82
CA THR A 177 -16.01 7.07 30.92
C THR A 177 -16.49 7.71 32.22
N LYS A 178 -15.67 7.78 33.27
CA LYS A 178 -16.07 8.40 34.55
C LYS A 178 -16.22 9.93 34.50
N HIS A 179 -15.85 10.58 33.39
CA HIS A 179 -15.77 12.04 33.29
C HIS A 179 -16.25 12.59 31.95
N TRP A 180 -17.43 12.25 31.43
CA TRP A 180 -17.97 12.97 30.26
C TRP A 180 -18.33 14.44 30.63
N PRO A 181 -17.94 15.46 29.84
CA PRO A 181 -16.97 15.44 28.73
C PRO A 181 -15.54 15.29 29.27
N TRP A 182 -14.66 14.54 28.58
CA TRP A 182 -13.36 14.00 29.08
C TRP A 182 -12.28 15.06 29.44
N SER A 183 -12.68 16.28 29.79
CA SER A 183 -11.92 17.51 29.97
C SER A 183 -11.11 17.61 31.27
N ARG A 184 -10.73 16.50 31.91
CA ARG A 184 -9.77 16.52 33.04
C ARG A 184 -8.66 15.50 32.81
N VAL A 185 -7.78 15.84 31.88
CA VAL A 185 -6.68 15.00 31.43
C VAL A 185 -5.48 15.12 32.38
N SER A 186 -5.53 14.41 33.50
CA SER A 186 -4.32 13.98 34.24
C SER A 186 -4.02 12.48 34.04
N ALA A 187 -4.86 11.80 33.24
CA ALA A 187 -4.85 10.36 33.06
C ALA A 187 -4.44 9.89 31.66
N TRP A 188 -4.27 10.78 30.66
CA TRP A 188 -3.92 10.36 29.30
C TRP A 188 -2.60 9.61 29.25
N ASP A 189 -1.58 10.06 29.98
CA ASP A 189 -0.30 9.35 30.06
C ASP A 189 -0.47 7.92 30.59
N LYS A 190 -1.39 7.71 31.55
CA LYS A 190 -1.71 6.38 32.08
C LYS A 190 -2.44 5.53 31.05
N VAL A 191 -3.42 6.10 30.36
CA VAL A 191 -4.17 5.42 29.28
C VAL A 191 -3.23 5.04 28.14
N TYR A 192 -2.40 5.98 27.68
CA TYR A 192 -1.42 5.73 26.63
C TYR A 192 -0.39 4.68 27.08
N ALA A 193 0.09 4.73 28.34
CA ALA A 193 0.99 3.72 28.88
C ALA A 193 0.39 2.31 28.91
N GLN A 194 -0.92 2.18 29.16
CA GLN A 194 -1.65 0.90 29.06
C GLN A 194 -1.74 0.41 27.59
N CYS A 195 -1.87 1.33 26.64
CA CYS A 195 -2.11 1.00 25.23
C CYS A 195 -0.83 0.84 24.40
N LYS A 196 0.28 1.47 24.76
CA LYS A 196 1.49 1.62 23.90
C LYS A 196 2.02 0.32 23.30
N ASN A 197 1.94 -0.79 24.03
CA ASN A 197 2.44 -2.10 23.58
C ASN A 197 1.44 -2.85 22.66
N LEU A 198 0.25 -2.27 22.46
CA LEU A 198 -0.84 -2.80 21.64
C LEU A 198 -1.03 -1.97 20.36
N VAL A 199 -0.41 -0.79 20.28
CA VAL A 199 -0.46 0.10 19.10
C VAL A 199 0.29 -0.53 17.93
N ASP A 200 -0.35 -0.50 16.75
CA ASP A 200 0.09 -1.12 15.50
C ASP A 200 0.36 -2.64 15.62
N VAL A 201 -0.22 -3.30 16.63
CA VAL A 201 -0.14 -4.75 16.84
C VAL A 201 -1.40 -5.45 16.34
N ARG A 202 -1.24 -6.36 15.37
CA ARG A 202 -2.36 -7.15 14.83
C ARG A 202 -2.96 -8.07 15.91
N PHE A 203 -4.28 -8.00 16.09
CA PHE A 203 -5.00 -8.93 16.94
C PHE A 203 -5.03 -10.34 16.31
N LYS A 204 -4.67 -11.37 17.08
CA LYS A 204 -4.77 -12.79 16.69
C LYS A 204 -5.79 -13.48 17.60
N GLN A 205 -6.88 -13.94 17.01
CA GLN A 205 -7.84 -14.78 17.73
C GLN A 205 -7.22 -16.18 17.91
N LYS A 206 -7.19 -16.71 19.14
CA LYS A 206 -6.81 -18.12 19.36
C LYS A 206 -7.93 -18.96 18.75
N GLY A 207 -7.60 -19.80 17.77
CA GLY A 207 -8.51 -20.82 17.29
C GLY A 207 -8.86 -21.78 18.42
N THR A 208 -10.14 -22.13 18.52
CA THR A 208 -10.62 -23.26 19.31
C THR A 208 -10.10 -24.55 18.68
N GLY A 209 -8.94 -25.02 19.15
CA GLY A 209 -8.34 -26.31 18.79
C GLY A 209 -7.43 -26.73 19.94
N GLY A 210 -7.70 -27.91 20.51
CA GLY A 210 -7.20 -28.36 21.81
C GLY A 210 -5.70 -28.66 21.91
N GLY A 211 -5.30 -28.89 23.17
CA GLY A 211 -4.10 -29.65 23.56
C GLY A 211 -2.77 -28.91 23.51
N ASP A 212 -2.39 -28.28 24.64
CA ASP A 212 -1.25 -28.70 25.47
C ASP A 212 -0.65 -27.53 26.27
N ILE A 213 -0.57 -27.78 27.57
CA ILE A 213 0.09 -26.93 28.57
C ILE A 213 1.60 -27.03 28.33
N LYS A 214 2.25 -25.92 27.97
CA LYS A 214 3.71 -25.80 28.08
C LYS A 214 4.08 -24.74 29.12
N THR A 215 4.80 -25.22 30.12
CA THR A 215 5.28 -24.52 31.32
C THR A 215 6.41 -23.54 31.02
N LYS A 216 6.56 -22.58 31.95
CA LYS A 216 7.58 -21.54 32.02
C LYS A 216 8.98 -22.17 32.06
N ASN A 217 9.67 -22.30 30.92
CA ASN A 217 11.14 -22.36 30.87
C ASN A 217 11.79 -22.23 29.47
N ASP A 218 11.10 -21.68 28.46
CA ASP A 218 11.72 -21.35 27.16
C ASP A 218 11.97 -19.83 26.97
N ILE A 219 12.03 -19.08 28.06
CA ILE A 219 12.38 -17.64 28.07
C ILE A 219 13.91 -17.48 28.14
N GLN A 220 14.66 -18.11 27.21
CA GLN A 220 16.07 -17.73 26.97
C GLN A 220 16.69 -18.41 25.74
N ARG A 221 16.02 -18.41 24.58
CA ARG A 221 16.68 -18.61 23.26
C ARG A 221 15.72 -18.29 22.10
N SER A 222 15.65 -17.02 21.72
CA SER A 222 15.37 -16.58 20.33
C SER A 222 15.29 -15.05 20.26
N SER A 223 16.42 -14.39 20.48
CA SER A 223 16.69 -13.18 19.72
C SER A 223 16.84 -13.58 18.24
N ILE A 224 16.35 -12.72 17.34
CA ILE A 224 16.47 -12.75 15.86
C ILE A 224 15.22 -13.28 15.10
N ARG A 225 14.56 -12.31 14.43
CA ARG A 225 13.64 -12.41 13.26
C ARG A 225 12.23 -12.99 13.45
N LYS A 226 11.22 -12.13 13.21
CA LYS A 226 10.33 -12.19 12.02
C LYS A 226 9.37 -11.00 12.02
N GLN A 227 9.71 -9.94 11.28
CA GLN A 227 8.72 -8.99 10.76
C GLN A 227 7.88 -9.72 9.70
N SER A 228 6.58 -9.90 9.96
CA SER A 228 5.65 -10.51 9.00
C SER A 228 5.00 -9.45 8.12
N SER A 229 5.51 -9.40 6.90
CA SER A 229 4.90 -8.91 5.67
C SER A 229 3.62 -9.67 5.29
N ARG A 230 2.77 -9.03 4.47
CA ARG A 230 2.02 -9.59 3.31
C ARG A 230 1.21 -8.44 2.65
N SER A 231 1.16 -8.24 1.33
CA SER A 231 1.70 -9.02 0.20
C SER A 231 1.74 -8.20 -1.11
N TYR A 232 2.93 -7.72 -1.50
CA TYR A 232 3.35 -7.79 -2.89
C TYR A 232 4.24 -9.04 -2.97
N ALA A 233 4.02 -9.93 -3.93
CA ALA A 233 4.77 -11.18 -4.01
C ALA A 233 6.27 -10.89 -4.25
N THR A 234 7.08 -10.92 -3.19
CA THR A 234 8.52 -10.78 -3.29
C THR A 234 9.11 -12.07 -3.85
N ARG A 235 9.75 -11.96 -5.01
CA ARG A 235 10.37 -13.10 -5.70
C ARG A 235 11.60 -13.54 -4.90
N LYS A 236 11.65 -14.82 -4.49
CA LYS A 236 12.80 -15.41 -3.77
C LYS A 236 13.94 -15.86 -4.69
N LYS A 237 13.67 -16.00 -5.99
CA LYS A 237 14.65 -16.42 -7.01
C LYS A 237 15.23 -15.21 -7.74
N PRO A 238 16.52 -15.24 -8.16
CA PRO A 238 17.09 -14.20 -8.99
C PRO A 238 16.23 -13.95 -10.24
N LEU A 239 16.19 -12.68 -10.69
CA LEU A 239 15.48 -12.33 -11.91
C LEU A 239 16.28 -12.75 -13.13
N TYR A 240 17.57 -12.41 -13.16
CA TYR A 240 18.48 -12.78 -14.22
C TYR A 240 19.24 -14.03 -13.79
N HIS A 241 19.03 -15.12 -14.51
CA HIS A 241 19.81 -16.35 -14.33
C HIS A 241 21.12 -16.31 -15.12
N ASN A 242 21.23 -15.38 -16.07
CA ASN A 242 22.41 -15.19 -16.94
C ASN A 242 22.84 -16.47 -17.67
N CYS A 243 21.87 -17.25 -18.16
CA CYS A 243 22.15 -18.41 -19.00
C CYS A 243 22.46 -17.97 -20.43
N PHE A 244 23.55 -18.43 -21.03
CA PHE A 244 23.96 -17.97 -22.36
C PHE A 244 23.37 -18.83 -23.49
N MET A 245 23.09 -18.18 -24.62
CA MET A 245 22.63 -18.82 -25.85
C MET A 245 23.62 -18.54 -26.98
N GLU A 246 24.07 -19.59 -27.65
CA GLU A 246 24.99 -19.55 -28.80
C GLU A 246 24.28 -19.95 -30.09
N ALA A 247 24.77 -19.43 -31.22
CA ALA A 247 24.43 -19.89 -32.56
C ALA A 247 25.15 -21.22 -32.88
N PRO A 248 24.78 -21.93 -33.97
CA PRO A 248 25.40 -23.21 -34.34
C PRO A 248 26.92 -23.16 -34.52
N ASP A 249 27.47 -21.99 -34.90
CA ASP A 249 28.90 -21.75 -35.06
C ASP A 249 29.61 -21.32 -33.76
N GLY A 250 28.89 -21.28 -32.64
CA GLY A 250 29.42 -20.87 -31.33
C GLY A 250 29.34 -19.37 -31.04
N ASP A 251 28.80 -18.56 -31.96
CA ASP A 251 28.65 -17.12 -31.71
C ASP A 251 27.68 -16.85 -30.55
N LEU A 252 28.13 -16.12 -29.53
CA LEU A 252 27.29 -15.74 -28.41
C LEU A 252 26.19 -14.76 -28.85
N LEU A 253 24.94 -15.15 -28.63
CA LEU A 253 23.76 -14.37 -29.00
C LEU A 253 23.29 -13.48 -27.85
N CYS A 254 22.95 -14.07 -26.70
CA CYS A 254 22.39 -13.32 -25.57
C CYS A 254 22.44 -14.07 -24.24
N SER A 255 22.27 -13.33 -23.14
CA SER A 255 21.91 -13.86 -21.82
C SER A 255 20.39 -14.00 -21.68
N SER A 256 19.97 -15.11 -21.07
CA SER A 256 18.59 -15.58 -21.02
C SER A 256 18.22 -16.14 -19.64
N ASP A 257 16.92 -16.39 -19.43
CA ASP A 257 16.39 -17.06 -18.25
C ASP A 257 16.52 -18.58 -18.36
N LEU A 258 16.82 -19.25 -17.23
CA LEU A 258 17.01 -20.71 -17.18
C LEU A 258 15.82 -21.47 -17.78
N LYS A 259 14.59 -21.10 -17.42
CA LYS A 259 13.37 -21.73 -17.97
C LYS A 259 13.27 -21.63 -19.49
N LYS A 260 13.76 -20.53 -20.07
CA LYS A 260 13.76 -20.34 -21.52
C LYS A 260 14.80 -21.27 -22.14
N ALA A 261 16.01 -21.31 -21.58
CA ALA A 261 17.06 -22.21 -22.06
C ALA A 261 16.64 -23.69 -21.98
N GLU A 262 16.07 -24.11 -20.85
CA GLU A 262 15.50 -25.45 -20.66
C GLU A 262 14.38 -25.76 -21.67
N TRP A 263 13.54 -24.78 -21.99
CA TRP A 263 12.49 -24.95 -23.00
C TRP A 263 13.09 -25.26 -24.38
N TYR A 264 14.14 -24.57 -24.83
CA TYR A 264 14.80 -24.85 -26.11
C TYR A 264 15.37 -26.27 -26.15
N ILE A 265 16.02 -26.72 -25.07
CA ILE A 265 16.53 -28.09 -24.95
C ILE A 265 15.37 -29.10 -25.01
N SER A 266 14.32 -28.87 -24.22
CA SER A 266 13.15 -29.76 -24.18
C SER A 266 12.42 -29.92 -25.51
N LYS A 267 12.57 -28.93 -26.41
CA LYS A 267 11.98 -28.93 -27.76
C LYS A 267 12.92 -29.50 -28.82
N GLY A 268 14.12 -29.95 -28.45
CA GLY A 268 15.14 -30.41 -29.39
C GLY A 268 15.70 -29.29 -30.28
N LEU A 269 15.51 -28.04 -29.90
CA LEU A 269 15.93 -26.86 -30.65
C LEU A 269 17.31 -26.36 -30.24
N ALA A 270 17.85 -26.89 -29.15
CA ALA A 270 19.18 -26.57 -28.64
C ALA A 270 19.77 -27.75 -27.88
N GLU A 271 21.09 -27.78 -27.79
CA GLU A 271 21.84 -28.67 -26.92
C GLU A 271 22.53 -27.88 -25.80
N LYS A 272 22.78 -28.55 -24.68
CA LYS A 272 23.52 -27.95 -23.56
C LYS A 272 25.02 -28.09 -23.82
N VAL A 273 25.76 -27.00 -23.71
CA VAL A 273 27.22 -26.96 -23.95
C VAL A 273 28.00 -26.87 -22.65
N LEU A 274 27.60 -25.97 -21.72
CA LEU A 274 28.27 -25.75 -20.44
C LEU A 274 27.28 -25.77 -19.28
N ASP A 275 27.75 -26.25 -18.13
CA ASP A 275 27.01 -26.29 -16.87
C ASP A 275 27.01 -24.93 -16.13
N ASP A 276 28.15 -24.25 -16.06
CA ASP A 276 28.32 -22.97 -15.37
C ASP A 276 29.33 -22.05 -16.10
N PRO A 277 28.92 -20.86 -16.58
CA PRO A 277 27.54 -20.39 -16.67
C PRO A 277 26.72 -21.28 -17.62
N PHE A 278 25.49 -21.59 -17.23
CA PHE A 278 24.62 -22.50 -18.00
C PHE A 278 24.44 -22.00 -19.44
N THR A 279 24.95 -22.76 -20.40
CA THR A 279 25.03 -22.32 -21.80
C THR A 279 24.42 -23.35 -22.73
N ILE A 280 23.59 -22.88 -23.67
CA ILE A 280 22.95 -23.70 -24.70
C ILE A 280 23.34 -23.23 -26.09
N ARG A 281 23.44 -24.16 -27.03
CA ARG A 281 23.68 -23.89 -28.44
C ARG A 281 22.46 -24.25 -29.26
N LEU A 282 21.98 -23.31 -30.08
CA LEU A 282 20.84 -23.54 -30.96
C LEU A 282 21.23 -24.47 -32.10
N ASN A 283 20.30 -25.35 -32.48
CA ASN A 283 20.47 -26.29 -33.60
C ASN A 283 20.10 -25.68 -34.96
N PHE A 284 19.77 -24.38 -35.00
CA PHE A 284 19.31 -23.66 -36.18
C PHE A 284 19.85 -22.23 -36.19
N GLU A 285 19.90 -21.64 -37.38
CA GLU A 285 20.36 -20.26 -37.54
C GLU A 285 19.28 -19.27 -37.06
N PRO A 286 19.56 -18.40 -36.07
CA PRO A 286 18.59 -17.43 -35.58
C PRO A 286 18.29 -16.35 -36.62
N SER A 287 17.06 -15.85 -36.65
CA SER A 287 16.59 -14.81 -37.58
C SER A 287 17.32 -13.46 -37.45
N GLY A 288 18.14 -13.28 -36.41
CA GLY A 288 18.96 -12.10 -36.20
C GLY A 288 20.08 -12.37 -35.20
N ARG A 289 21.29 -11.88 -35.52
CA ARG A 289 22.44 -11.91 -34.62
C ARG A 289 22.60 -10.55 -33.91
N ALA A 290 23.20 -10.58 -32.72
CA ALA A 290 23.42 -9.39 -31.91
C ALA A 290 24.58 -8.54 -32.49
N VAL A 291 24.26 -7.59 -33.37
CA VAL A 291 25.22 -6.69 -34.04
C VAL A 291 25.19 -5.28 -33.39
N GLY A 292 26.34 -4.59 -33.37
CA GLY A 292 26.47 -3.22 -32.87
C GLY A 292 26.38 -3.09 -31.35
N ASP A 293 26.23 -1.85 -30.86
CA ASP A 293 26.23 -1.56 -29.41
C ASP A 293 25.02 -2.14 -28.68
N VAL A 294 23.87 -2.24 -29.36
CA VAL A 294 22.68 -2.91 -28.81
C VAL A 294 22.94 -4.41 -28.63
N GLY A 295 23.67 -5.03 -29.58
CA GLY A 295 24.08 -6.42 -29.47
C GLY A 295 24.95 -6.70 -28.24
N LYS A 296 25.86 -5.78 -27.91
CA LYS A 296 26.72 -5.89 -26.71
C LYS A 296 25.90 -5.98 -25.43
N TYR A 297 24.83 -5.19 -25.30
CA TYR A 297 23.96 -5.21 -24.13
C TYR A 297 23.36 -6.60 -23.88
N TYR A 298 22.91 -7.29 -24.93
CA TYR A 298 22.30 -8.61 -24.78
C TYR A 298 23.29 -9.70 -24.38
N LYS A 299 24.58 -9.53 -24.68
CA LYS A 299 25.65 -10.47 -24.31
C LYS A 299 26.18 -10.25 -22.88
N GLN A 300 25.85 -9.12 -22.25
CA GLN A 300 26.33 -8.80 -20.91
C GLN A 300 25.64 -9.64 -19.82
N VAL A 301 26.41 -9.90 -18.76
CA VAL A 301 25.91 -10.43 -17.49
C VAL A 301 25.11 -9.33 -16.80
N LYS A 302 23.91 -9.65 -16.34
CA LYS A 302 23.01 -8.71 -15.69
C LYS A 302 23.03 -8.91 -14.17
N ASN A 303 23.15 -7.81 -13.44
CA ASN A 303 23.15 -7.83 -11.98
C ASN A 303 21.73 -7.89 -11.42
N ASN A 304 21.52 -8.71 -10.39
CA ASN A 304 20.25 -8.82 -9.66
C ASN A 304 20.17 -7.82 -8.52
N CYS A 305 20.30 -6.53 -8.83
CA CYS A 305 20.26 -5.45 -7.84
C CYS A 305 19.38 -4.29 -8.30
N CYS A 306 18.96 -3.47 -7.34
CA CYS A 306 18.26 -2.23 -7.62
C CYS A 306 19.20 -1.27 -8.35
N VAL A 307 18.82 -0.82 -9.55
CA VAL A 307 19.63 0.11 -10.35
C VAL A 307 19.79 1.50 -9.71
N VAL A 308 18.94 1.85 -8.73
CA VAL A 308 18.97 3.17 -8.06
C VAL A 308 19.86 3.16 -6.82
N CYS A 309 19.72 2.15 -5.96
CA CYS A 309 20.37 2.13 -4.65
C CYS A 309 21.28 0.92 -4.43
N GLY A 310 21.46 0.05 -5.42
CA GLY A 310 22.29 -1.16 -5.32
C GLY A 310 21.70 -2.29 -4.48
N SER A 311 20.52 -2.12 -3.87
CA SER A 311 19.92 -3.16 -3.01
C SER A 311 19.71 -4.49 -3.75
N GLU A 312 20.26 -5.57 -3.19
CA GLU A 312 20.18 -6.94 -3.72
C GLU A 312 18.97 -7.72 -3.17
N HIS A 313 18.04 -7.03 -2.50
CA HIS A 313 16.92 -7.65 -1.81
C HIS A 313 15.59 -7.13 -2.34
N SER A 314 14.70 -8.05 -2.72
CA SER A 314 13.29 -7.77 -3.06
C SER A 314 13.10 -6.66 -4.11
N PHE A 315 13.36 -7.00 -5.37
CA PHE A 315 13.26 -6.10 -6.52
C PHE A 315 12.09 -6.42 -7.46
N HIS A 316 11.53 -5.38 -8.07
CA HIS A 316 10.44 -5.36 -9.04
C HIS A 316 10.96 -4.98 -10.43
N ARG A 317 10.24 -5.40 -11.47
CA ARG A 317 10.48 -4.96 -12.85
C ARG A 317 9.77 -3.64 -13.09
N LYS A 318 10.54 -2.59 -13.35
CA LYS A 318 10.04 -1.28 -13.78
C LYS A 318 10.20 -1.14 -15.29
N PHE A 319 9.11 -0.90 -15.99
CA PHE A 319 9.17 -0.55 -17.41
C PHE A 319 9.54 0.92 -17.55
N VAL A 320 10.60 1.22 -18.30
CA VAL A 320 11.03 2.61 -18.60
C VAL A 320 9.94 3.33 -19.38
N ILE A 321 9.45 2.67 -20.43
CA ILE A 321 8.31 3.14 -21.21
C ILE A 321 7.09 2.33 -20.77
N PRO A 322 6.04 2.98 -20.25
CA PRO A 322 4.81 2.30 -19.89
C PRO A 322 4.17 1.55 -21.05
N SER A 323 3.51 0.43 -20.75
CA SER A 323 2.87 -0.42 -21.75
C SER A 323 1.78 0.31 -22.55
N GLU A 324 1.11 1.27 -21.92
CA GLU A 324 0.06 2.07 -22.55
C GLU A 324 0.59 2.97 -23.66
N TYR A 325 1.86 3.39 -23.57
CA TYR A 325 2.52 4.19 -24.61
C TYR A 325 3.24 3.30 -25.62
N ARG A 326 3.89 2.22 -25.16
CA ARG A 326 4.59 1.28 -26.04
C ARG A 326 3.67 0.70 -27.12
N LYS A 327 2.38 0.48 -26.83
CA LYS A 327 1.41 -0.01 -27.83
C LYS A 327 1.23 0.94 -29.03
N LEU A 328 1.57 2.21 -28.89
CA LEU A 328 1.43 3.26 -29.92
C LEU A 328 2.70 3.43 -30.76
N PHE A 329 3.82 2.79 -30.40
CA PHE A 329 5.08 2.94 -31.11
C PHE A 329 5.04 2.26 -32.49
N PRO A 330 5.96 2.57 -33.43
CA PRO A 330 6.12 1.78 -34.64
C PRO A 330 6.39 0.30 -34.33
N SER A 331 5.96 -0.64 -35.18
CA SER A 331 6.12 -2.09 -34.92
C SER A 331 7.55 -2.51 -34.58
N VAL A 332 8.54 -1.91 -35.26
CA VAL A 332 9.97 -2.08 -35.01
C VAL A 332 10.40 -1.75 -33.56
N MET A 333 9.63 -0.93 -32.84
CA MET A 333 9.90 -0.54 -31.45
C MET A 333 8.95 -1.20 -30.43
N LYS A 334 8.02 -2.06 -30.88
CA LYS A 334 7.12 -2.82 -29.98
C LYS A 334 7.71 -4.16 -29.54
N ASP A 335 8.79 -4.61 -30.18
CA ASP A 335 9.43 -5.87 -29.84
C ASP A 335 9.87 -5.89 -28.37
N HIS A 336 9.82 -7.08 -27.76
CA HIS A 336 10.05 -7.28 -26.33
C HIS A 336 11.54 -7.10 -26.00
N GLN A 337 11.99 -5.86 -25.89
CA GLN A 337 13.38 -5.53 -25.66
C GLN A 337 13.65 -5.45 -24.15
N SER A 338 14.58 -6.29 -23.68
CA SER A 338 14.91 -6.39 -22.26
C SER A 338 15.59 -5.14 -21.68
N HIS A 339 16.14 -4.25 -22.52
CA HIS A 339 16.79 -3.02 -22.06
C HIS A 339 15.81 -1.96 -21.54
N ASP A 340 14.52 -2.06 -21.85
CA ASP A 340 13.49 -1.16 -21.33
C ASP A 340 12.89 -1.59 -19.99
N VAL A 341 13.51 -2.59 -19.35
CA VAL A 341 13.07 -3.13 -18.06
C VAL A 341 14.18 -3.00 -17.04
N LEU A 342 13.94 -2.19 -16.01
CA LEU A 342 14.87 -1.96 -14.91
C LEU A 342 14.49 -2.77 -13.69
N LEU A 343 15.50 -3.19 -12.92
CA LEU A 343 15.31 -3.78 -11.59
C LEU A 343 15.34 -2.70 -10.51
N MET A 344 14.29 -2.64 -9.68
CA MET A 344 14.21 -1.66 -8.60
C MET A 344 13.71 -2.30 -7.30
N CYS A 345 14.34 -2.01 -6.16
CA CYS A 345 13.79 -2.41 -4.87
C CYS A 345 12.43 -1.72 -4.64
N THR A 346 11.59 -2.29 -3.77
CA THR A 346 10.24 -1.75 -3.49
C THR A 346 10.24 -0.25 -3.20
N ALA A 347 11.18 0.24 -2.37
CA ALA A 347 11.25 1.66 -2.03
C ALA A 347 11.59 2.56 -3.22
N CYS A 348 12.56 2.17 -4.06
CA CYS A 348 12.94 2.94 -5.25
C CYS A 348 11.88 2.84 -6.34
N HIS A 349 11.25 1.67 -6.51
CA HIS A 349 10.15 1.48 -7.45
C HIS A 349 8.96 2.38 -7.13
N VAL A 350 8.57 2.44 -5.85
CA VAL A 350 7.55 3.34 -5.34
C VAL A 350 7.90 4.80 -5.67
N ARG A 351 9.11 5.24 -5.30
CA ARG A 351 9.58 6.60 -5.60
C ARG A 351 9.58 6.93 -7.10
N SER A 352 10.06 6.03 -7.96
CA SER A 352 10.01 6.27 -9.40
C SER A 352 8.56 6.38 -9.91
N ASN A 353 7.63 5.57 -9.42
CA ASN A 353 6.22 5.70 -9.82
C ASN A 353 5.61 7.06 -9.45
N MET A 354 6.08 7.68 -8.37
CA MET A 354 5.66 9.04 -8.00
C MET A 354 6.07 10.06 -9.07
N GLU A 355 7.34 10.03 -9.47
CA GLU A 355 7.91 10.93 -10.47
C GLU A 355 7.31 10.68 -11.86
N ASP A 356 7.08 9.41 -12.21
CA ASP A 356 6.41 9.02 -13.45
C ASP A 356 5.02 9.64 -13.56
N MET A 357 4.26 9.69 -12.48
CA MET A 357 2.92 10.27 -12.49
C MET A 357 2.98 11.79 -12.73
N ALA A 358 3.89 12.49 -12.05
CA ALA A 358 4.10 13.92 -12.28
C ALA A 358 4.51 14.20 -13.74
N LEU A 359 5.43 13.42 -14.29
CA LEU A 359 5.84 13.54 -15.69
C LEU A 359 4.71 13.21 -16.68
N ARG A 360 3.90 12.19 -16.38
CA ARG A 360 2.74 11.80 -17.19
C ARG A 360 1.71 12.93 -17.27
N GLU A 361 1.42 13.59 -16.15
CA GLU A 361 0.51 14.74 -16.11
C GLU A 361 1.07 15.92 -16.92
N GLU A 362 2.37 16.20 -16.79
CA GLU A 362 3.03 17.25 -17.57
C GLU A 362 2.96 16.96 -19.07
N LEU A 363 3.25 15.74 -19.49
CA LEU A 363 3.20 15.32 -20.89
C LEU A 363 1.76 15.31 -21.43
N ALA A 364 0.78 14.88 -20.63
CA ALA A 364 -0.63 14.93 -21.01
C ALA A 364 -1.08 16.37 -21.32
N ARG A 365 -0.63 17.34 -20.52
CA ARG A 365 -0.90 18.77 -20.74
C ARG A 365 -0.17 19.29 -21.99
N LYS A 366 1.11 18.96 -22.18
CA LYS A 366 1.91 19.43 -23.33
C LYS A 366 1.39 18.88 -24.66
N CYS A 367 0.97 17.61 -24.68
CA CYS A 367 0.54 16.93 -25.90
C CYS A 367 -0.97 16.99 -26.13
N ASN A 368 -1.72 17.74 -25.32
CA ASN A 368 -3.19 17.80 -25.33
C ASN A 368 -3.84 16.39 -25.36
N ALA A 369 -3.25 15.47 -24.58
CA ALA A 369 -3.59 14.06 -24.55
C ALA A 369 -4.05 13.70 -23.13
N PRO A 370 -5.30 14.02 -22.74
CA PRO A 370 -5.79 13.78 -21.40
C PRO A 370 -5.73 12.28 -21.07
N ILE A 371 -5.19 11.96 -19.90
CA ILE A 371 -5.07 10.58 -19.43
C ILE A 371 -6.49 10.05 -19.20
N GLN A 372 -6.98 9.22 -20.11
CA GLN A 372 -8.29 8.58 -19.97
C GLN A 372 -8.33 7.77 -18.68
N GLU A 373 -9.35 8.01 -17.83
CA GLU A 373 -9.71 7.13 -16.73
C GLU A 373 -10.09 5.76 -17.27
N LYS A 374 -9.11 4.84 -17.36
CA LYS A 374 -9.35 3.43 -17.64
C LYS A 374 -8.98 2.60 -16.42
N LYS A 375 -10.00 1.87 -15.96
CA LYS A 375 -10.05 0.80 -14.97
C LYS A 375 -8.68 0.22 -14.58
N ASN A 376 -8.38 0.33 -13.28
CA ASN A 376 -7.49 -0.55 -12.51
C ASN A 376 -6.12 -0.86 -13.13
N THR A 377 -5.18 0.05 -12.97
CA THR A 377 -3.78 -0.32 -12.74
C THR A 377 -3.20 0.59 -11.65
N PHE A 378 -3.24 0.07 -10.43
CA PHE A 378 -2.66 0.67 -9.23
C PHE A 378 -1.20 1.07 -9.45
N PHE A 379 -0.87 2.34 -9.23
CA PHE A 379 0.34 2.74 -8.51
C PHE A 379 0.23 4.22 -8.12
N GLN A 380 -0.06 4.49 -6.85
CA GLN A 380 0.44 5.71 -6.22
C GLN A 380 0.66 5.47 -4.72
N SER A 381 1.92 5.57 -4.31
CA SER A 381 2.28 5.87 -2.92
C SER A 381 3.09 7.15 -2.97
N GLN A 382 2.62 8.20 -2.28
CA GLN A 382 3.28 9.33 -1.62
C GLN A 382 3.77 9.05 -0.19
N VAL A 383 5.06 8.85 0.12
CA VAL A 383 5.62 9.11 1.47
C VAL A 383 6.98 9.78 1.28
N VAL A 384 7.16 10.96 1.86
CA VAL A 384 8.44 11.69 1.92
C VAL A 384 9.08 11.46 3.28
N PHE A 385 10.32 10.96 3.31
CA PHE A 385 11.20 11.03 4.47
C PHE A 385 12.35 12.00 4.16
N ARG A 386 12.55 13.00 5.02
CA ARG A 386 13.81 13.74 5.10
C ARG A 386 14.71 13.08 6.14
N ALA A 387 16.00 13.00 5.84
CA ALA A 387 17.05 12.84 6.84
C ALA A 387 18.23 13.78 6.46
N PRO A 388 19.02 14.25 7.44
CA PRO A 388 19.87 15.41 7.31
C PRO A 388 21.28 15.03 6.83
N CYS A 389 21.98 15.94 6.15
CA CYS A 389 23.39 16.21 6.49
C CYS A 389 23.91 17.46 5.77
N SER A 390 24.57 18.30 6.54
CA SER A 390 25.50 19.33 6.15
C SER A 390 26.75 18.76 5.48
N GLN A 391 27.16 19.33 4.34
CA GLN A 391 28.53 19.70 3.94
C GLN A 391 28.75 19.56 2.43
N ARG A 392 29.53 20.50 1.91
CA ARG A 392 29.87 20.75 0.51
C ARG A 392 30.45 19.52 -0.17
N CYS A 393 30.00 19.23 -1.38
CA CYS A 393 30.89 18.71 -2.43
C CYS A 393 30.33 19.07 -3.82
N SER A 394 31.14 19.77 -4.59
CA SER A 394 30.94 20.12 -5.99
C SER A 394 31.33 18.95 -6.89
N CYS A 395 30.45 18.54 -7.82
CA CYS A 395 30.88 17.92 -9.09
C CYS A 395 29.74 17.93 -10.14
N SER A 396 29.89 18.86 -11.08
CA SER A 396 29.75 18.73 -12.55
C SER A 396 28.70 17.82 -13.21
N ARG A 397 27.83 18.48 -13.99
CA ARG A 397 27.45 18.23 -15.41
C ARG A 397 27.36 16.75 -15.87
N PHE A 398 26.15 16.35 -16.24
CA PHE A 398 25.92 15.60 -17.49
C PHE A 398 24.76 16.24 -18.27
N LEU A 399 25.08 16.63 -19.49
CA LEU A 399 24.21 17.20 -20.52
C LEU A 399 23.37 16.08 -21.15
N TYR A 400 22.08 16.31 -21.38
CA TYR A 400 21.35 15.64 -22.45
C TYR A 400 21.17 16.62 -23.62
N PRO A 401 21.42 16.19 -24.87
CA PRO A 401 21.32 17.04 -26.05
C PRO A 401 19.86 17.37 -26.36
N ARG A 402 19.60 18.66 -26.58
CA ARG A 402 18.43 19.15 -27.31
C ARG A 402 18.60 18.74 -28.77
N ASN A 403 17.61 18.05 -29.32
CA ASN A 403 17.08 18.19 -30.68
C ASN A 403 16.17 16.99 -30.96
N PHE A 404 14.86 17.22 -31.06
CA PHE A 404 14.00 16.57 -32.07
C PHE A 404 12.65 17.29 -32.14
N MET A 405 12.61 18.20 -33.11
CA MET A 405 11.54 18.58 -34.03
C MET A 405 10.15 19.04 -33.55
N ASP A 406 9.93 20.32 -33.85
CA ASP A 406 8.70 20.89 -34.38
C ASP A 406 7.99 19.97 -35.40
N ILE A 407 6.67 19.84 -35.25
CA ILE A 407 5.77 19.42 -36.33
C ILE A 407 4.68 20.50 -36.42
N PRO A 408 4.47 21.11 -37.60
CA PRO A 408 3.54 22.21 -37.77
C PRO A 408 2.09 21.74 -37.71
N VAL A 409 1.27 22.50 -37.00
CA VAL A 409 -0.19 22.40 -37.04
C VAL A 409 -0.66 23.09 -38.31
N SER A 410 -1.12 22.33 -39.31
CA SER A 410 -1.96 22.87 -40.39
C SER A 410 -3.43 22.60 -40.08
N LYS A 411 -4.24 23.64 -40.31
CA LYS A 411 -5.69 23.73 -40.10
C LYS A 411 -6.50 22.66 -40.81
#